data_AF-A0A0K2RCD9-F1
#
_entry.id   AF-A0A0K2RCD9-F1
#
_cell.length_a   1.000
_cell.length_b   1.000
_cell.length_c   1.000
_cell.angle_alpha   90.00
_cell.angle_beta   90.00
_cell.angle_gamma   90.00
#
_symmetry.space_group_name_H-M   'P 1'
#
loop_
_entity.id
_entity.type
_entity.pdbx_description
1 polymer ?
#
loop_
_entity_poly.entity_id
_entity_poly.type
_entity_poly.pdbx_seq_one_letter_code
_entity_poly.pdbx_strand_id
1 'polypeptide(L)'
;MSAVHASRGRLKPASEHLMSEVAIVCNLAHRLFTDSDGHPLPNTPKAAWLALRDDYSLIRKHIEAVLDGFENFEEKVQNPGGFVLPHRPRDAREFDTASGKAHFTANHLEYLRVPEGRLILQTLRSHDQYNTTIYGKDDRYRGIHGGRRVVLVNESDVSELGFEDGDMVHLVSEFRVPSDGRRISASFPIRRQRAAQPPTTRRPTSSYRWTR
;
A
#
# COMPACT_ATOMS: atom_id res chain seq x y z
N MET A 1 7.22 -0.17 -11.56
CA MET A 1 8.33 -1.13 -11.36
C MET A 1 7.90 -2.43 -12.01
N SER A 2 8.70 -2.99 -12.91
CA SER A 2 8.38 -4.21 -13.67
C SER A 2 9.56 -5.19 -13.73
N ALA A 3 10.48 -5.10 -12.77
CA ALA A 3 11.66 -5.95 -12.69
C ALA A 3 11.47 -7.06 -11.65
N VAL A 4 11.86 -8.27 -12.00
CA VAL A 4 11.80 -9.49 -11.19
C VAL A 4 13.23 -9.85 -10.81
N HIS A 5 13.46 -10.08 -9.51
CA HIS A 5 14.80 -10.35 -8.97
C HIS A 5 14.73 -11.48 -7.95
N ALA A 6 15.79 -12.29 -7.87
CA ALA A 6 15.96 -13.22 -6.77
C ALA A 6 16.06 -12.45 -5.43
N SER A 7 15.32 -12.92 -4.42
CA SER A 7 15.43 -12.44 -3.04
C SER A 7 15.71 -13.62 -2.12
N ARG A 8 16.62 -13.43 -1.16
CA ARG A 8 17.01 -14.45 -0.18
C ARG A 8 17.14 -13.82 1.20
N GLY A 9 16.51 -14.44 2.20
CA GLY A 9 16.70 -14.08 3.60
C GLY A 9 18.17 -14.25 4.01
N ARG A 10 18.77 -13.19 4.56
CA ARG A 10 20.17 -13.17 5.03
C ARG A 10 20.31 -13.37 6.54
N LEU A 11 19.21 -13.35 7.28
CA LEU A 11 19.18 -13.51 8.73
C LEU A 11 18.93 -14.97 9.12
N LYS A 12 19.53 -15.41 10.21
CA LYS A 12 19.16 -16.68 10.86
C LYS A 12 17.69 -16.57 11.34
N PRO A 13 16.84 -17.60 11.14
CA PRO A 13 15.50 -17.63 11.72
C PRO A 13 15.52 -17.39 13.23
N ALA A 14 14.57 -16.61 13.75
CA ALA A 14 14.49 -16.26 15.16
C ALA A 14 14.10 -17.46 16.08
N SER A 15 13.58 -18.54 15.49
CA SER A 15 13.25 -19.80 16.15
C SER A 15 13.35 -20.94 15.13
N GLU A 16 13.61 -22.16 15.59
CA GLU A 16 13.51 -23.38 14.78
C GLU A 16 12.08 -23.68 14.33
N HIS A 17 11.07 -23.14 15.02
CA HIS A 17 9.66 -23.24 14.65
C HIS A 17 9.20 -22.15 13.66
N LEU A 18 10.08 -21.20 13.29
CA LEU A 18 9.73 -20.10 12.39
C LEU A 18 9.71 -20.58 10.94
N MET A 19 8.51 -20.72 10.38
CA MET A 19 8.28 -21.16 9.00
C MET A 19 8.23 -19.97 8.03
N SER A 20 8.55 -20.20 6.75
CA SER A 20 8.27 -19.22 5.69
C SER A 20 6.76 -19.11 5.43
N GLU A 21 6.31 -17.97 4.89
CA GLU A 21 4.90 -17.80 4.50
C GLU A 21 4.44 -18.86 3.49
N VAL A 22 5.28 -19.17 2.49
CA VAL A 22 5.05 -20.27 1.53
C VAL A 22 4.85 -21.60 2.26
N ALA A 23 5.67 -21.90 3.27
CA ALA A 23 5.52 -23.11 4.05
C ALA A 23 4.25 -23.12 4.90
N ILE A 24 3.85 -21.99 5.50
CA ILE A 24 2.59 -21.87 6.24
C ILE A 24 1.41 -22.16 5.30
N VAL A 25 1.34 -21.48 4.15
CA VAL A 25 0.28 -21.65 3.15
C VAL A 25 0.23 -23.07 2.63
N CYS A 26 1.36 -23.66 2.23
CA CYS A 26 1.40 -25.01 1.68
C CYS A 26 1.03 -26.10 2.71
N ASN A 27 1.47 -25.97 3.98
CA ASN A 27 1.07 -26.93 5.01
C ASN A 27 -0.42 -26.80 5.39
N LEU A 28 -0.99 -25.58 5.37
CA LEU A 28 -2.42 -25.37 5.55
C LEU A 28 -3.23 -25.94 4.38
N ALA A 29 -2.82 -25.66 3.14
CA ALA A 29 -3.48 -26.16 1.94
C ALA A 29 -3.45 -27.70 1.88
N HIS A 30 -2.32 -28.32 2.22
CA HIS A 30 -2.24 -29.78 2.35
C HIS A 30 -3.26 -30.31 3.37
N ARG A 31 -3.25 -29.77 4.62
CA ARG A 31 -4.18 -30.19 5.68
C ARG A 31 -5.66 -29.96 5.39
N LEU A 32 -5.99 -28.98 4.54
CA LEU A 32 -7.38 -28.64 4.18
C LEU A 32 -7.89 -29.40 2.94
N PHE A 33 -6.98 -29.80 2.04
CA PHE A 33 -7.35 -30.32 0.72
C PHE A 33 -6.97 -31.78 0.50
N THR A 34 -6.33 -32.45 1.46
CA THR A 34 -6.12 -33.91 1.43
C THR A 34 -6.80 -34.63 2.58
N ASP A 35 -7.09 -35.92 2.41
CA ASP A 35 -7.54 -36.82 3.47
C ASP A 35 -6.39 -37.28 4.40
N SER A 36 -6.68 -38.22 5.29
CA SER A 36 -5.75 -38.85 6.24
C SER A 36 -4.55 -39.53 5.59
N ASP A 37 -4.73 -40.02 4.35
CA ASP A 37 -3.75 -40.79 3.60
C ASP A 37 -2.97 -39.89 2.61
N GLY A 38 -3.27 -38.59 2.62
CA GLY A 38 -2.63 -37.57 1.80
C GLY A 38 -3.20 -37.46 0.38
N HIS A 39 -4.31 -38.12 0.08
CA HIS A 39 -4.94 -38.03 -1.24
C HIS A 39 -5.80 -36.76 -1.38
N PRO A 40 -5.79 -36.07 -2.55
CA PRO A 40 -6.60 -34.88 -2.75
C PRO A 40 -8.11 -35.15 -2.66
N LEU A 41 -8.79 -34.39 -1.82
CA LEU A 41 -10.24 -34.45 -1.64
C LEU A 41 -10.98 -34.10 -2.95
N PRO A 42 -12.21 -34.61 -3.15
CA PRO A 42 -13.05 -34.20 -4.28
C PRO A 42 -13.32 -32.69 -4.27
N ASN A 43 -13.32 -32.08 -5.46
CA ASN A 43 -13.63 -30.65 -5.67
C ASN A 43 -12.73 -29.63 -4.95
N THR A 44 -11.53 -30.03 -4.52
CA THR A 44 -10.51 -29.10 -3.97
C THR A 44 -9.41 -28.77 -4.99
N PRO A 45 -8.65 -27.67 -4.80
CA PRO A 45 -7.51 -27.35 -5.66
C PRO A 45 -6.40 -28.40 -5.55
N LYS A 46 -6.03 -29.00 -6.68
CA LYS A 46 -5.04 -30.09 -6.76
C LYS A 46 -3.65 -29.54 -7.07
N ALA A 47 -2.76 -29.59 -6.10
CA ALA A 47 -1.34 -29.27 -6.26
C ALA A 47 -0.48 -30.14 -5.34
N ALA A 48 0.80 -30.32 -5.70
CA ALA A 48 1.78 -31.00 -4.87
C ALA A 48 2.27 -30.07 -3.74
N TRP A 49 1.37 -29.67 -2.83
CA TRP A 49 1.59 -28.60 -1.84
C TRP A 49 2.92 -28.71 -1.08
N LEU A 50 3.27 -29.91 -0.61
CA LEU A 50 4.53 -30.13 0.10
C LEU A 50 5.76 -30.01 -0.81
N ALA A 51 5.68 -30.45 -2.06
CA ALA A 51 6.76 -30.24 -3.03
C ALA A 51 6.94 -28.75 -3.38
N LEU A 52 5.84 -27.98 -3.50
CA LEU A 52 5.90 -26.53 -3.71
C LEU A 52 6.54 -25.78 -2.53
N ARG A 53 6.34 -26.28 -1.29
CA ARG A 53 7.03 -25.79 -0.09
C ARG A 53 8.52 -26.08 -0.14
N ASP A 54 8.90 -27.30 -0.53
CA ASP A 54 10.27 -27.79 -0.41
C ASP A 54 11.15 -27.36 -1.60
N ASP A 55 10.57 -27.14 -2.77
CA ASP A 55 11.22 -26.57 -3.95
C ASP A 55 10.41 -25.44 -4.59
N TYR A 56 10.86 -24.20 -4.37
CA TYR A 56 10.24 -23.00 -4.95
C TYR A 56 10.44 -22.89 -6.48
N SER A 57 11.30 -23.70 -7.11
CA SER A 57 11.42 -23.76 -8.57
C SER A 57 10.13 -24.27 -9.22
N LEU A 58 9.42 -25.18 -8.54
CA LEU A 58 8.13 -25.69 -8.99
C LEU A 58 7.04 -24.59 -9.00
N ILE A 59 7.07 -23.67 -8.02
CA ILE A 59 6.18 -22.50 -8.00
C ILE A 59 6.46 -21.60 -9.21
N ARG A 60 7.74 -21.31 -9.48
CA ARG A 60 8.14 -20.46 -10.61
C ARG A 60 7.85 -21.12 -11.96
N LYS A 61 7.99 -22.44 -12.07
CA LYS A 61 7.55 -23.24 -13.22
C LYS A 61 6.02 -23.17 -13.44
N HIS A 62 5.22 -23.15 -12.38
CA HIS A 62 3.77 -22.92 -12.50
C HIS A 62 3.45 -21.50 -12.95
N ILE A 63 4.21 -20.49 -12.51
CA ILE A 63 4.07 -19.10 -12.99
C ILE A 63 4.40 -19.01 -14.48
N GLU A 64 5.55 -19.56 -14.90
CA GLU A 64 6.00 -19.63 -16.29
C GLU A 64 4.99 -20.32 -17.21
N ALA A 65 4.29 -21.35 -16.72
CA ALA A 65 3.29 -22.08 -17.50
C ALA A 65 1.96 -21.32 -17.71
N VAL A 66 1.73 -20.18 -17.05
CA VAL A 66 0.42 -19.47 -17.09
C VAL A 66 0.51 -17.96 -17.29
N LEU A 67 1.68 -17.32 -17.13
CA LEU A 67 1.86 -15.88 -17.29
C LEU A 67 2.89 -15.56 -18.40
N ASP A 68 2.47 -14.79 -19.39
CA ASP A 68 3.35 -14.26 -20.44
C ASP A 68 4.49 -13.39 -19.85
N GLY A 69 5.66 -13.43 -20.47
CA GLY A 69 6.87 -12.69 -20.05
C GLY A 69 7.70 -13.39 -18.96
N PHE A 70 7.26 -14.54 -18.47
CA PHE A 70 7.95 -15.37 -17.47
C PHE A 70 8.66 -16.62 -18.06
N GLU A 71 8.79 -16.71 -19.38
CA GLU A 71 9.45 -17.84 -20.07
C GLU A 71 10.88 -18.01 -19.57
N ASN A 72 11.37 -19.25 -19.40
CA ASN A 72 12.68 -19.54 -18.82
C ASN A 72 12.91 -18.84 -17.45
N PHE A 73 11.93 -18.87 -16.53
CA PHE A 73 12.00 -18.12 -15.27
C PHE A 73 13.29 -18.48 -14.51
N GLU A 74 13.54 -19.79 -14.31
CA GLU A 74 14.69 -20.28 -13.54
C GLU A 74 16.03 -19.80 -14.06
N GLU A 75 16.17 -19.65 -15.39
CA GLU A 75 17.37 -19.12 -16.02
C GLU A 75 17.44 -17.59 -15.82
N LYS A 76 16.38 -16.89 -16.25
CA LYS A 76 16.33 -15.41 -16.23
C LYS A 76 16.52 -14.82 -14.83
N VAL A 77 16.09 -15.52 -13.77
CA VAL A 77 16.20 -15.02 -12.39
C VAL A 77 17.62 -15.14 -11.79
N GLN A 78 18.51 -15.96 -12.36
CA GLN A 78 19.92 -16.04 -11.94
C GLN A 78 20.79 -14.90 -12.49
N ASN A 79 20.32 -14.20 -13.53
CA ASN A 79 21.04 -13.06 -14.09
C ASN A 79 21.28 -11.99 -13.00
N PRO A 80 22.44 -11.31 -12.98
CA PRO A 80 22.66 -10.17 -12.09
C PRO A 80 21.61 -9.07 -12.35
N GLY A 81 20.75 -8.81 -11.36
CA GLY A 81 19.62 -7.90 -11.55
C GLY A 81 18.39 -8.56 -12.23
N GLY A 82 18.33 -9.88 -12.32
CA GLY A 82 17.19 -10.66 -12.79
C GLY A 82 16.73 -10.28 -14.21
N PHE A 83 15.42 -10.06 -14.38
CA PHE A 83 14.82 -9.71 -15.66
C PHE A 83 13.69 -8.69 -15.53
N VAL A 84 13.33 -8.06 -16.65
CA VAL A 84 12.25 -7.07 -16.72
C VAL A 84 11.09 -7.66 -17.52
N LEU A 85 9.87 -7.60 -16.96
CA LEU A 85 8.66 -8.01 -17.66
C LEU A 85 8.37 -7.07 -18.84
N PRO A 86 7.89 -7.60 -19.99
CA PRO A 86 7.57 -6.80 -21.16
C PRO A 86 6.60 -5.67 -20.84
N HIS A 87 6.89 -4.47 -21.34
CA HIS A 87 6.02 -3.30 -21.21
C HIS A 87 5.63 -2.81 -22.62
N ARG A 88 4.76 -3.59 -23.29
CA ARG A 88 4.38 -3.43 -24.71
C ARG A 88 4.11 -1.99 -25.18
N PRO A 89 3.40 -1.12 -24.41
CA PRO A 89 3.20 0.28 -24.80
C PRO A 89 4.48 1.15 -24.84
N ARG A 90 5.49 0.79 -24.05
CA ARG A 90 6.81 1.47 -23.97
C ARG A 90 7.78 0.87 -24.99
N ASP A 91 7.81 -0.46 -25.06
CA ASP A 91 8.85 -1.21 -25.77
C ASP A 91 8.57 -1.29 -27.28
N ALA A 92 7.29 -1.44 -27.67
CA ALA A 92 6.88 -1.60 -29.06
C ALA A 92 5.82 -0.58 -29.52
N ARG A 93 5.20 0.17 -28.59
CA ARG A 93 3.96 0.97 -28.80
C ARG A 93 2.77 0.11 -29.21
N GLU A 94 2.74 -1.13 -28.72
CA GLU A 94 1.62 -2.06 -28.85
C GLU A 94 0.63 -1.88 -27.69
N PHE A 95 -0.66 -2.08 -27.98
CA PHE A 95 -1.74 -1.93 -27.02
C PHE A 95 -2.72 -3.09 -27.16
N ASP A 96 -2.92 -3.84 -26.07
CA ASP A 96 -3.90 -4.94 -25.99
C ASP A 96 -5.33 -4.40 -25.80
N THR A 97 -5.76 -3.56 -26.76
CA THR A 97 -7.12 -3.04 -26.88
C THR A 97 -7.73 -3.53 -28.19
N ALA A 98 -9.06 -3.61 -28.28
CA ALA A 98 -9.76 -4.06 -29.49
C ALA A 98 -9.46 -3.22 -30.76
N SER A 99 -8.88 -2.02 -30.61
CA SER A 99 -8.46 -1.16 -31.72
C SER A 99 -6.94 -1.15 -31.97
N GLY A 100 -6.15 -1.88 -31.19
CA GLY A 100 -4.69 -1.91 -31.26
C GLY A 100 -4.02 -0.57 -30.90
N LYS A 101 -4.73 0.34 -30.24
CA LYS A 101 -4.30 1.73 -29.98
C LYS A 101 -4.55 2.14 -28.52
N ALA A 102 -3.79 3.13 -28.05
CA ALA A 102 -4.08 3.84 -26.82
C ALA A 102 -5.48 4.47 -26.86
N HIS A 103 -6.24 4.34 -25.77
CA HIS A 103 -7.54 4.99 -25.61
C HIS A 103 -7.37 6.24 -24.77
N PHE A 104 -7.70 7.41 -25.33
CA PHE A 104 -7.69 8.68 -24.62
C PHE A 104 -9.11 9.04 -24.21
N THR A 105 -9.31 9.35 -22.93
CA THR A 105 -10.60 9.77 -22.37
C THR A 105 -10.50 11.18 -21.81
N ALA A 106 -11.43 12.05 -22.20
CA ALA A 106 -11.63 13.34 -21.54
C ALA A 106 -12.58 13.13 -20.37
N ASN A 107 -12.06 13.20 -19.15
CA ASN A 107 -12.86 13.06 -17.93
C ASN A 107 -13.14 14.47 -17.35
N HIS A 108 -14.36 14.69 -16.87
CA HIS A 108 -14.68 15.93 -16.17
C HIS A 108 -13.92 15.99 -14.84
N LEU A 109 -13.33 17.14 -14.53
CA LEU A 109 -12.60 17.33 -13.27
C LEU A 109 -13.58 17.49 -12.11
N GLU A 110 -13.73 16.44 -11.31
CA GLU A 110 -14.40 16.51 -10.01
C GLU A 110 -13.40 16.87 -8.90
N TYR A 111 -13.79 17.82 -8.06
CA TYR A 111 -13.04 18.25 -6.88
C TYR A 111 -14.03 18.60 -5.77
N LEU A 112 -13.58 18.46 -4.52
CA LEU A 112 -14.52 18.47 -3.39
C LEU A 112 -14.71 19.87 -2.82
N ARG A 113 -15.98 20.19 -2.55
CA ARG A 113 -16.40 21.46 -1.97
C ARG A 113 -16.35 21.37 -0.45
N VAL A 114 -15.27 21.90 0.13
CA VAL A 114 -15.13 22.05 1.58
C VAL A 114 -16.15 23.09 2.08
N PRO A 115 -17.09 22.74 2.96
CA PRO A 115 -17.97 23.72 3.60
C PRO A 115 -17.18 24.60 4.58
N GLU A 116 -17.77 25.71 4.98
CA GLU A 116 -17.19 26.63 5.96
C GLU A 116 -16.90 25.93 7.31
N GLY A 117 -15.85 26.41 8.01
CA GLY A 117 -15.41 25.88 9.30
C GLY A 117 -14.83 24.47 9.25
N ARG A 118 -14.37 24.00 8.08
CA ARG A 118 -13.80 22.65 7.89
C ARG A 118 -12.52 22.69 7.05
N LEU A 119 -11.65 21.70 7.29
CA LEU A 119 -10.41 21.48 6.54
C LEU A 119 -10.38 20.10 5.90
N ILE A 120 -9.46 19.94 4.95
CA ILE A 120 -9.22 18.69 4.23
C ILE A 120 -8.12 17.90 4.93
N LEU A 121 -8.41 16.66 5.31
CA LEU A 121 -7.36 15.75 5.76
C LEU A 121 -6.76 15.03 4.55
N GLN A 122 -5.44 15.14 4.45
CA GLN A 122 -4.61 14.25 3.65
C GLN A 122 -3.74 13.44 4.60
N THR A 123 -3.63 12.14 4.36
CA THR A 123 -2.70 11.28 5.10
C THR A 123 -1.40 11.18 4.33
N LEU A 124 -0.30 11.16 5.08
CA LEU A 124 1.05 11.20 4.54
C LEU A 124 1.97 10.29 5.38
N ARG A 125 3.00 9.77 4.74
CA ARG A 125 4.00 8.92 5.39
C ARG A 125 5.18 9.80 5.85
N SER A 126 5.71 9.52 7.04
CA SER A 126 7.02 10.07 7.46
C SER A 126 8.15 9.34 6.75
N HIS A 127 9.38 9.86 6.85
CA HIS A 127 10.57 9.19 6.33
C HIS A 127 10.80 7.82 7.01
N ASP A 128 10.77 7.76 8.34
CA ASP A 128 11.11 6.56 9.12
C ASP A 128 9.90 5.63 9.37
N GLN A 129 8.98 5.55 8.40
CA GLN A 129 7.79 4.71 8.46
C GLN A 129 7.51 4.06 7.10
N TYR A 130 7.19 2.77 7.10
CA TYR A 130 6.64 2.08 5.93
C TYR A 130 5.23 1.57 6.24
N ASN A 131 4.24 2.26 5.67
CA ASN A 131 2.81 2.05 5.90
C ASN A 131 2.45 2.11 7.39
N THR A 132 2.31 0.97 8.08
CA THR A 132 2.06 0.89 9.53
C THR A 132 3.30 0.55 10.35
N THR A 133 4.38 0.07 9.72
CA THR A 133 5.65 -0.27 10.38
C THR A 133 6.45 0.99 10.67
N ILE A 134 6.86 1.17 11.92
CA ILE A 134 7.57 2.36 12.39
C ILE A 134 9.02 1.99 12.69
N TYR A 135 9.96 2.64 12.03
CA TYR A 135 11.40 2.48 12.27
C TYR A 135 11.96 3.58 13.19
N GLY A 136 11.35 4.77 13.17
CA GLY A 136 11.73 5.92 13.99
C GLY A 136 10.52 6.70 14.50
N LYS A 137 10.69 7.48 15.57
CA LYS A 137 9.65 8.39 16.10
C LYS A 137 9.68 9.79 15.48
N ASP A 138 10.66 10.06 14.63
CA ASP A 138 10.95 11.36 14.07
C ASP A 138 10.56 11.42 12.58
N ASP A 139 10.34 12.63 12.08
CA ASP A 139 10.19 12.91 10.66
C ASP A 139 11.16 14.03 10.26
N ARG A 140 12.38 13.61 9.90
CA ARG A 140 13.50 14.50 9.56
C ARG A 140 13.14 15.53 8.48
N TYR A 141 12.27 15.18 7.53
CA TYR A 141 11.88 16.09 6.44
C TYR A 141 10.86 17.16 6.87
N ARG A 142 10.23 16.99 8.05
CA ARG A 142 9.18 17.89 8.56
C ARG A 142 9.52 18.50 9.92
N GLY A 143 10.72 18.23 10.46
CA GLY A 143 11.17 18.75 11.76
C GLY A 143 10.39 18.22 12.95
N ILE A 144 9.75 17.05 12.82
CA ILE A 144 8.95 16.44 13.88
C ILE A 144 9.85 15.49 14.67
N HIS A 145 9.87 15.61 15.99
CA HIS A 145 10.72 14.81 16.87
C HIS A 145 9.93 14.21 18.04
N GLY A 146 10.32 13.01 18.48
CA GLY A 146 9.80 12.36 19.69
C GLY A 146 8.35 11.85 19.63
N GLY A 147 7.63 12.10 18.53
CA GLY A 147 6.22 11.76 18.40
C GLY A 147 5.71 11.93 16.97
N ARG A 148 4.64 11.20 16.64
CA ARG A 148 4.06 11.11 15.27
C ARG A 148 2.55 11.28 15.21
N ARG A 149 1.89 11.44 16.36
CA ARG A 149 0.56 12.04 16.40
C ARG A 149 0.78 13.54 16.37
N VAL A 150 0.71 14.12 15.18
CA VAL A 150 0.65 15.57 14.93
C VAL A 150 -0.28 15.77 13.74
N VAL A 151 -0.88 16.95 13.62
CA VAL A 151 -1.59 17.37 12.42
C VAL A 151 -0.96 18.64 11.88
N LEU A 152 -0.61 18.60 10.58
CA LEU A 152 0.06 19.69 9.88
C LEU A 152 -1.01 20.57 9.23
N VAL A 153 -1.03 21.85 9.59
CA VAL A 153 -2.04 22.81 9.14
C VAL A 153 -1.37 24.09 8.66
N ASN A 154 -1.98 24.75 7.67
CA ASN A 154 -1.55 26.07 7.23
C ASN A 154 -1.81 27.12 8.33
N GLU A 155 -0.87 28.03 8.52
CA GLU A 155 -0.93 29.06 9.55
C GLU A 155 -2.15 30.01 9.44
N SER A 156 -2.62 30.32 8.22
CA SER A 156 -3.85 31.11 8.06
C SER A 156 -5.08 30.33 8.51
N ASP A 157 -5.18 29.05 8.14
CA ASP A 157 -6.30 28.19 8.47
C ASP A 157 -6.35 27.89 10.00
N VAL A 158 -5.19 27.75 10.65
CA VAL A 158 -5.07 27.66 12.12
C VAL A 158 -5.62 28.91 12.81
N SER A 159 -5.28 30.09 12.27
CA SER A 159 -5.69 31.39 12.82
C SER A 159 -7.19 31.65 12.59
N GLU A 160 -7.72 31.31 11.41
CA GLU A 160 -9.15 31.42 11.05
C GLU A 160 -10.03 30.53 11.93
N LEU A 161 -9.52 29.36 12.33
CA LEU A 161 -10.21 28.42 13.23
C LEU A 161 -10.01 28.72 14.72
N GLY A 162 -9.21 29.74 15.09
CA GLY A 162 -9.00 30.15 16.48
C GLY A 162 -8.13 29.20 17.32
N PHE A 163 -7.15 28.54 16.69
CA PHE A 163 -6.17 27.66 17.37
C PHE A 163 -4.74 28.23 17.34
N GLU A 164 -3.86 27.70 18.18
CA GLU A 164 -2.44 28.04 18.26
C GLU A 164 -1.53 26.86 17.86
N ASP A 165 -0.21 27.10 17.76
CA ASP A 165 0.73 25.97 17.54
C ASP A 165 0.85 25.12 18.80
N GLY A 166 0.85 23.79 18.65
CA GLY A 166 0.93 22.86 19.77
C GLY A 166 -0.41 22.57 20.46
N ASP A 167 -1.50 23.26 20.11
CA ASP A 167 -2.85 22.99 20.63
C ASP A 167 -3.23 21.52 20.41
N MET A 168 -3.73 20.87 21.46
CA MET A 168 -4.33 19.54 21.37
C MET A 168 -5.76 19.68 20.84
N VAL A 169 -6.06 18.97 19.76
CA VAL A 169 -7.35 19.05 19.06
C VAL A 169 -7.96 17.68 18.83
N HIS A 170 -9.25 17.65 18.53
CA HIS A 170 -9.93 16.48 17.97
C HIS A 170 -10.19 16.64 16.48
N LEU A 171 -9.70 15.71 15.65
CA LEU A 171 -10.09 15.59 14.24
C LEU A 171 -11.41 14.82 14.17
N VAL A 172 -12.53 15.50 13.89
CA VAL A 172 -13.84 14.87 13.70
C VAL A 172 -14.11 14.68 12.21
N SER A 173 -14.19 13.43 11.76
CA SER A 173 -14.56 13.11 10.38
C SER A 173 -16.08 13.16 10.21
N GLU A 174 -16.53 13.81 9.13
CA GLU A 174 -17.94 13.84 8.71
C GLU A 174 -18.08 13.09 7.38
N PHE A 175 -18.60 11.86 7.41
CA PHE A 175 -18.94 11.08 6.21
C PHE A 175 -20.39 10.60 6.27
N ARG A 176 -21.05 10.55 5.10
CA ARG A 176 -22.41 10.02 4.98
C ARG A 176 -22.36 8.53 4.65
N VAL A 177 -22.67 7.68 5.63
CA VAL A 177 -23.04 6.29 5.38
C VAL A 177 -24.54 6.21 5.05
N PRO A 178 -24.99 5.26 4.18
CA PRO A 178 -26.40 5.10 3.85
C PRO A 178 -27.30 4.73 5.04
N SER A 179 -26.73 4.17 6.11
CA SER A 179 -27.39 3.89 7.38
C SER A 179 -26.59 4.51 8.53
N ASP A 180 -27.22 5.45 9.24
CA ASP A 180 -26.75 6.24 10.39
C ASP A 180 -25.34 6.85 10.31
N GLY A 181 -25.30 8.18 10.19
CA GLY A 181 -24.08 9.00 10.12
C GLY A 181 -23.16 8.87 11.34
N ARG A 182 -22.28 7.87 11.33
CA ARG A 182 -21.25 7.67 12.36
C ARG A 182 -20.22 8.80 12.30
N ARG A 183 -20.06 9.52 13.42
CA ARG A 183 -18.91 10.41 13.66
C ARG A 183 -17.78 9.62 14.29
N ILE A 184 -16.56 9.80 13.78
CA ILE A 184 -15.33 9.26 14.37
C ILE A 184 -14.45 10.47 14.74
N SER A 185 -13.95 10.50 15.97
CA SER A 185 -13.04 11.53 16.48
C SER A 185 -11.77 10.90 17.05
N ALA A 186 -10.63 11.58 16.87
CA ALA A 186 -9.34 11.19 17.45
C ALA A 186 -8.46 12.42 17.71
N SER A 187 -7.65 12.39 18.76
CA SER A 187 -6.90 13.56 19.25
C SER A 187 -5.47 13.66 18.71
N PHE A 188 -5.06 14.87 18.31
CA PHE A 188 -3.74 15.18 17.76
C PHE A 188 -3.30 16.60 18.17
N PRO A 189 -2.01 16.86 18.46
CA PRO A 189 -1.48 18.23 18.55
C PRO A 189 -1.31 18.88 17.17
N ILE A 190 -1.62 20.17 17.07
CA ILE A 190 -1.31 21.01 15.90
C ILE A 190 0.19 21.23 15.77
N ARG A 191 0.69 21.18 14.54
CA ARG A 191 1.95 21.81 14.13
C ARG A 191 1.73 22.69 12.90
N ARG A 192 2.03 23.98 13.02
CA ARG A 192 2.04 24.94 11.91
C ARG A 192 3.12 24.54 10.92
N GLN A 193 2.75 24.32 9.66
CA GLN A 193 3.73 24.29 8.58
C GLN A 193 4.01 25.70 8.09
N ARG A 194 5.27 26.15 8.24
CA ARG A 194 5.80 27.21 7.38
C ARG A 194 5.86 26.66 5.95
N ALA A 195 5.06 27.23 5.06
CA ALA A 195 5.10 26.87 3.66
C ALA A 195 6.44 27.29 3.05
N ALA A 196 7.20 26.34 2.49
CA ALA A 196 7.85 26.64 1.22
C ALA A 196 6.73 26.97 0.23
N GLN A 197 6.89 28.06 -0.54
CA GLN A 197 5.81 28.73 -1.27
C GLN A 197 4.79 27.77 -1.91
N PRO A 198 3.48 27.95 -1.69
CA PRO A 198 2.49 27.06 -2.28
C PRO A 198 2.44 27.26 -3.79
N PRO A 199 2.44 26.20 -4.62
CA PRO A 199 1.74 26.27 -5.88
C PRO A 199 0.26 26.49 -5.56
N THR A 200 -0.32 27.56 -6.09
CA THR A 200 -1.73 27.90 -5.90
C THR A 200 -2.63 26.81 -6.47
N THR A 201 -3.33 26.06 -5.62
CA THR A 201 -4.65 25.45 -5.91
C THR A 201 -5.26 24.88 -4.64
N ARG A 202 -6.41 25.40 -4.22
CA ARG A 202 -7.14 24.96 -3.01
C ARG A 202 -8.21 23.91 -3.39
N ARG A 203 -8.11 22.72 -2.76
CA ARG A 203 -9.18 21.75 -2.37
C ARG A 203 -9.22 20.35 -3.02
N PRO A 204 -8.99 19.29 -2.22
CA PRO A 204 -9.75 18.04 -2.36
C PRO A 204 -10.48 17.55 -1.06
N THR A 205 -10.15 16.38 -0.49
CA THR A 205 -11.07 15.22 -0.41
C THR A 205 -11.98 14.96 0.81
N SER A 206 -12.10 15.81 1.83
CA SER A 206 -12.95 15.56 3.03
C SER A 206 -13.04 16.81 3.90
N SER A 207 -13.91 16.85 4.93
CA SER A 207 -14.16 18.08 5.69
C SER A 207 -14.26 17.84 7.20
N TYR A 208 -13.23 18.21 7.94
CA TYR A 208 -13.11 17.92 9.38
C TYR A 208 -13.56 19.09 10.22
N ARG A 209 -14.39 18.81 11.22
CA ARG A 209 -14.68 19.75 12.30
C ARG A 209 -13.65 19.55 13.39
N TRP A 210 -13.15 20.66 13.93
CA TRP A 210 -12.17 20.67 15.00
C TRP A 210 -12.90 21.07 16.29
N THR A 211 -12.64 20.35 17.37
CA THR A 211 -13.10 20.72 18.71
C THR A 211 -11.93 20.66 19.68
N ARG A 212 -12.02 21.49 20.73
CA ARG A 212 -11.31 21.23 21.99
C ARG A 212 -11.83 19.94 22.63
#